data_AF-Q5NWP4-F1
#
_entry.id   AF-Q5NWP4-F1
#
_cell.length_a   1.000
_cell.length_b   1.000
_cell.length_c   1.000
_cell.angle_alpha   90.00
_cell.angle_beta   90.00
_cell.angle_gamma   90.00
#
_symmetry.space_group_name_H-M   'P 1'
#
loop_
_entity.id
_entity.type
_entity.pdbx_description
1 polymer ?
#
loop_
_entity_poly.entity_id
_entity_poly.type
_entity_poly.pdbx_seq_one_letter_code
_entity_poly.pdbx_strand_id
1 'polypeptide(L)'
;MSSHWAWAERVIAQHDRDKPFAPENGDALRFSVGDPVIYTNAYGVQFKQRVTGLYQPSEPCSLYATGRRYLLDTDCYWMPVAEANLELDVSRAAL
;
A
#
# COMPACT_ATOMS: atom_id res chain seq x y z
N MET A 1 19.70 -21.51 4.72
CA MET A 1 19.03 -20.25 5.12
C MET A 1 18.53 -19.55 3.87
N SER A 2 17.26 -19.09 3.80
CA SER A 2 16.82 -18.27 2.66
C SER A 2 17.16 -16.80 2.93
N SER A 3 17.82 -16.13 1.99
CA SER A 3 18.12 -14.70 2.07
C SER A 3 16.86 -13.85 1.90
N HIS A 4 16.95 -12.56 2.25
CA HIS A 4 15.91 -11.57 1.92
C HIS A 4 15.60 -11.55 0.41
N TRP A 5 16.63 -11.68 -0.44
CA TRP A 5 16.48 -11.74 -1.89
C TRP A 5 15.66 -12.95 -2.35
N ALA A 6 15.98 -14.14 -1.83
CA ALA A 6 15.23 -15.36 -2.14
C ALA A 6 13.77 -15.29 -1.64
N TRP A 7 13.50 -14.55 -0.56
CA TRP A 7 12.14 -14.28 -0.13
C TRP A 7 11.42 -13.31 -1.09
N ALA A 8 12.07 -12.21 -1.47
CA ALA A 8 11.50 -11.21 -2.37
C ALA A 8 11.13 -11.82 -3.73
N GLU A 9 12.02 -12.61 -4.32
CA GLU A 9 11.78 -13.34 -5.57
C GLU A 9 10.55 -14.24 -5.48
N ARG A 10 10.42 -15.02 -4.40
CA ARG A 10 9.26 -15.90 -4.20
C ARG A 10 7.95 -15.13 -4.06
N VAL A 11 7.96 -14.04 -3.31
CA VAL A 11 6.76 -13.22 -3.07
C VAL A 11 6.33 -12.52 -4.35
N ILE A 12 7.27 -11.98 -5.12
CA ILE A 12 7.01 -11.39 -6.44
C ILE A 12 6.43 -12.45 -7.39
N ALA A 13 7.07 -13.61 -7.50
CA ALA A 13 6.60 -14.68 -8.38
C ALA A 13 5.20 -15.21 -8.00
N GLN A 14 4.86 -15.22 -6.72
CA GLN A 14 3.52 -15.59 -6.26
C GLN A 14 2.49 -14.50 -6.58
N HIS A 15 2.85 -13.23 -6.33
CA HIS A 15 2.01 -12.09 -6.69
C HIS A 15 1.68 -12.06 -8.17
N ASP A 16 2.67 -12.24 -9.05
CA ASP A 16 2.47 -12.13 -10.50
C ASP A 16 1.58 -13.26 -11.05
N ARG A 17 1.62 -14.42 -10.40
CA ARG A 17 0.76 -15.57 -10.72
C ARG A 17 -0.68 -15.34 -10.31
N ASP A 18 -0.88 -14.89 -9.07
CA ASP A 18 -2.21 -14.87 -8.45
C ASP A 18 -2.91 -13.52 -8.59
N LYS A 19 -2.14 -12.45 -8.80
CA LYS A 19 -2.57 -11.04 -8.79
C LYS A 19 -3.57 -10.77 -7.68
N PRO A 20 -3.18 -10.93 -6.40
CA PRO A 20 -4.16 -10.96 -5.31
C PRO A 20 -4.68 -9.58 -4.89
N PHE A 21 -4.10 -8.48 -5.39
CA PHE A 21 -4.39 -7.13 -4.93
C PHE A 21 -4.91 -6.24 -6.08
N ALA A 22 -5.75 -5.29 -5.73
CA ALA A 22 -6.15 -4.21 -6.63
C ALA A 22 -4.94 -3.37 -7.09
N PRO A 23 -4.97 -2.81 -8.31
CA PRO A 23 -6.02 -2.98 -9.31
C PRO A 23 -5.88 -4.25 -10.16
N GLU A 24 -4.82 -5.04 -9.97
CA GLU A 24 -4.45 -6.16 -10.85
C GLU A 24 -5.39 -7.36 -10.74
N ASN A 25 -6.07 -7.50 -9.61
CA ASN A 25 -7.10 -8.51 -9.36
C ASN A 25 -8.46 -8.18 -10.02
N GLY A 26 -8.59 -7.00 -10.65
CA GLY A 26 -9.83 -6.53 -11.28
C GLY A 26 -10.70 -5.62 -10.40
N ASP A 27 -10.40 -5.51 -9.11
CA ASP A 27 -11.07 -4.55 -8.22
C ASP A 27 -10.48 -3.15 -8.37
N ALA A 28 -11.27 -2.14 -8.01
CA ALA A 28 -10.76 -0.77 -7.90
C ALA A 28 -9.95 -0.59 -6.60
N LEU A 29 -8.93 0.26 -6.65
CA LEU A 29 -8.27 0.75 -5.44
C LEU A 29 -9.29 1.46 -4.54
N ARG A 30 -9.24 1.17 -3.23
CA ARG A 30 -10.21 1.70 -2.25
C ARG A 30 -10.08 3.21 -2.02
N PHE A 31 -8.92 3.79 -2.27
CA PHE A 31 -8.64 5.20 -1.99
C PHE A 31 -8.07 5.92 -3.21
N SER A 32 -8.37 7.21 -3.30
CA SER A 32 -7.87 8.13 -4.33
C SER A 32 -6.87 9.13 -3.75
N VAL A 33 -6.04 9.70 -4.61
CA VAL A 33 -5.16 10.81 -4.22
C VAL A 33 -6.01 11.97 -3.71
N GLY A 34 -5.63 12.49 -2.55
CA GLY A 34 -6.40 13.51 -1.83
C GLY A 34 -7.29 12.95 -0.74
N ASP A 35 -7.58 11.65 -0.69
CA ASP A 35 -8.43 11.09 0.36
C ASP A 35 -7.79 11.22 1.75
N PRO A 36 -8.53 11.71 2.75
CA PRO A 36 -8.07 11.69 4.13
C PRO A 36 -8.23 10.27 4.69
N VAL A 37 -7.17 9.74 5.28
CA VAL A 37 -7.13 8.37 5.80
C VAL A 37 -6.60 8.33 7.22
N ILE A 38 -7.00 7.29 7.95
CA ILE A 38 -6.37 6.87 9.20
C ILE A 38 -5.41 5.73 8.84
N TYR A 39 -4.12 5.97 9.03
CA TYR A 39 -3.08 4.96 8.84
C TYR A 39 -2.75 4.29 10.18
N THR A 40 -2.82 2.95 10.20
CA THR A 40 -2.38 2.15 11.34
C THR A 40 -1.02 1.51 11.06
N ASN A 41 0.00 1.86 11.87
CA ASN A 41 1.34 1.30 11.71
C ASN A 41 1.45 -0.12 12.28
N ALA A 42 2.62 -0.76 12.12
CA ALA A 42 2.88 -2.12 12.60
C ALA A 42 2.77 -2.30 14.13
N TYR A 43 2.77 -1.21 14.90
CA TYR A 43 2.60 -1.21 16.36
C TYR A 43 1.15 -0.92 16.78
N GLY A 44 0.21 -0.82 15.83
CA GLY A 44 -1.19 -0.50 16.10
C GLY A 44 -1.47 0.97 16.38
N VAL A 45 -0.49 1.86 16.16
CA VAL A 45 -0.66 3.31 16.39
C VAL A 45 -1.27 3.95 15.15
N GLN A 46 -2.27 4.80 15.37
CA GLN A 46 -3.06 5.46 14.33
C GLN A 46 -2.61 6.90 14.07
N PHE A 47 -2.53 7.27 12.79
CA PHE A 47 -2.13 8.60 12.33
C PHE A 47 -3.12 9.13 11.30
N LYS A 48 -3.47 10.41 11.43
CA LYS A 48 -4.41 11.09 10.52
C LYS A 48 -3.68 11.66 9.30
N GLN A 49 -3.62 10.88 8.23
CA GLN A 49 -2.86 11.20 7.01
C GLN A 49 -3.76 11.52 5.82
N ARG A 50 -3.15 11.79 4.67
CA ARG A 50 -3.76 11.95 3.35
C ARG A 50 -3.00 11.14 2.31
N VAL A 51 -3.73 10.54 1.37
CA VAL A 51 -3.12 9.88 0.21
C VAL A 51 -2.53 10.95 -0.71
N THR A 52 -1.24 10.89 -0.96
CA THR A 52 -0.51 11.84 -1.83
C THR A 52 -0.21 11.26 -3.20
N GLY A 53 -0.25 9.93 -3.34
CA GLY A 53 0.04 9.26 -4.60
C GLY A 53 -0.29 7.77 -4.56
N LEU A 54 -0.28 7.16 -5.74
CA LEU A 54 -0.36 5.72 -5.91
C LEU A 54 1.04 5.17 -6.19
N TYR A 55 1.39 4.09 -5.51
CA TYR A 55 2.69 3.45 -5.66
C TYR A 55 2.68 2.52 -6.87
N GLN A 56 3.52 2.84 -7.85
CA GLN A 56 3.69 2.09 -9.09
C GLN A 56 5.19 1.97 -9.39
N PRO A 57 5.87 0.91 -8.92
CA PRO A 57 7.28 0.71 -9.22
C PRO A 57 7.47 0.36 -10.71
N SER A 58 8.58 0.81 -11.31
CA SER A 58 8.94 0.49 -12.70
C SER A 58 9.49 -0.92 -12.88
N GLU A 59 9.93 -1.55 -11.79
CA GLU A 59 10.54 -2.87 -11.75
C GLU A 59 9.83 -3.75 -10.70
N PRO A 60 9.90 -5.08 -10.80
CA PRO A 60 9.32 -5.98 -9.81
C PRO A 60 9.81 -5.66 -8.39
N CYS A 61 8.88 -5.45 -7.46
CA CYS A 61 9.18 -4.99 -6.11
C CYS A 61 8.38 -5.76 -5.07
N SER A 62 9.06 -6.27 -4.03
CA SER A 62 8.41 -7.01 -2.94
C SER A 62 7.42 -6.15 -2.13
N LEU A 63 7.62 -4.83 -2.07
CA LEU A 63 6.67 -3.92 -1.42
C LEU A 63 5.33 -3.90 -2.18
N TYR A 64 5.39 -3.79 -3.51
CA TYR A 64 4.21 -3.87 -4.35
C TYR A 64 3.60 -5.28 -4.34
N ALA A 65 4.43 -6.32 -4.41
CA ALA A 65 3.97 -7.71 -4.34
C ALA A 65 3.27 -8.09 -3.01
N THR A 66 3.35 -7.24 -1.99
CA THR A 66 2.70 -7.41 -0.68
C THR A 66 1.54 -6.45 -0.45
N GLY A 67 0.95 -5.90 -1.52
CA GLY A 67 -0.28 -5.11 -1.46
C GLY A 67 -0.09 -3.66 -1.05
N ARG A 68 1.14 -3.15 -1.03
CA ARG A 68 1.39 -1.71 -0.82
C ARG A 68 1.08 -0.94 -2.10
N ARG A 69 0.15 0.02 -1.99
CA ARG A 69 -0.43 0.74 -3.14
C ARG A 69 -0.47 2.26 -2.95
N TYR A 70 -0.29 2.75 -1.74
CA TYR A 70 -0.55 4.15 -1.41
C TYR A 70 0.68 4.85 -0.83
N LEU A 71 0.92 6.08 -1.28
CA LEU A 71 1.88 7.01 -0.67
C LEU A 71 1.10 7.99 0.19
N LEU A 72 1.64 8.31 1.37
CA LEU A 72 1.00 9.18 2.36
C LEU A 72 1.84 10.43 2.64
N ASP A 73 1.22 11.47 3.16
CA ASP A 73 1.83 12.70 3.70
C ASP A 73 2.56 12.47 5.04
N THR A 74 3.46 11.48 5.07
CA THR A 74 4.34 11.19 6.22
C THR A 74 5.74 11.72 5.95
N ASP A 75 6.58 11.79 7.00
CA ASP A 75 8.02 12.09 6.83
C ASP A 75 8.73 11.06 5.91
N CYS A 76 8.21 9.84 5.84
CA CYS A 76 8.65 8.78 4.93
C CYS A 76 7.74 8.69 3.69
N TYR A 77 7.42 9.83 3.05
CA TYR A 77 6.49 9.93 1.91
C TYR A 77 6.79 9.00 0.72
N TRP A 78 8.03 8.53 0.60
CA TRP A 78 8.47 7.60 -0.45
C TRP A 78 8.16 6.12 -0.14
N MET A 79 7.83 5.78 1.11
CA MET A 79 7.54 4.40 1.53
C MET A 79 6.05 4.09 1.35
N PRO A 80 5.66 3.10 0.53
CA PRO A 80 4.26 2.80 0.29
C PRO A 80 3.63 1.98 1.41
N VAL A 81 2.32 2.17 1.59
CA VAL A 81 1.50 1.56 2.63
C VAL A 81 0.50 0.57 2.02
N ALA A 82 0.25 -0.52 2.76
CA ALA A 82 -0.72 -1.54 2.40
C ALA A 82 -2.16 -1.02 2.58
N GLU A 83 -3.05 -1.36 1.64
CA GLU A 83 -4.45 -0.97 1.71
C GLU A 83 -5.13 -1.42 3.01
N ALA A 84 -4.75 -2.60 3.51
CA ALA A 84 -5.27 -3.17 4.76
C ALA A 84 -4.94 -2.34 6.01
N ASN A 85 -3.97 -1.43 5.93
CA ASN A 85 -3.56 -0.56 7.03
C ASN A 85 -4.24 0.82 6.99
N LEU A 86 -5.14 1.04 6.03
CA LEU A 86 -5.81 2.31 5.80
C LEU A 86 -7.31 2.18 6.02
N GLU A 87 -7.86 3.19 6.67
CA GLU A 87 -9.29 3.43 6.80
C GLU A 87 -9.62 4.84 6.34
N LEU A 88 -10.79 5.06 5.73
CA LEU A 88 -11.19 6.40 5.33
C LEU A 88 -11.47 7.23 6.58
N ASP A 89 -10.85 8.41 6.68
CA ASP A 89 -11.14 9.34 7.78
C ASP A 89 -12.38 10.17 7.45
N VAL A 90 -13.55 9.60 7.76
CA VAL A 90 -14.86 10.24 7.53
C VAL A 90 -15.02 11.57 8.27
N SER A 91 -14.23 11.83 9.32
CA SER A 91 -14.25 13.13 10.01
C SER A 91 -13.61 14.27 9.20
N ARG A 92 -12.82 13.92 8.18
CA ARG A 92 -12.13 14.86 7.28
C ARG A 92 -12.53 14.69 5.81
N ALA A 93 -13.35 13.69 5.48
CA ALA A 93 -13.90 13.53 4.15
C ALA A 93 -14.79 14.75 3.85
N ALA A 94 -14.51 15.46 2.76
CA ALA A 94 -15.39 16.54 2.31
C ALA A 94 -16.76 15.92 1.96
N LEU A 95 -17.84 16.53 2.48
CA LEU A 95 -19.22 16.17 2.15
C LEU A 95 -19.53 16.39 0.67
#